data_AF-A0A6A3LNB7-F1
#
_entry.id   AF-A0A6A3LNB7-F1
#
_cell.length_a   1.000
_cell.length_b   1.000
_cell.length_c   1.000
_cell.angle_alpha   90.00
_cell.angle_beta   90.00
_cell.angle_gamma   90.00
#
_symmetry.space_group_name_H-M   'P 1'
#
loop_
_entity.id
_entity.type
_entity.pdbx_description
1 polymer ?
#
loop_
_entity_poly.entity_id
_entity_poly.type
_entity_poly.pdbx_seq_one_letter_code
_entity_poly.pdbx_strand_id
1 'polypeptide(L)'
;MPVLQRAMVEQYHETNLEATLTADVDPRARLRKSMTHNTLIGMMYSANGDTARGRLMISRLMEDVKRLKFDGIHTLSFVFNSQRIAQLYQGFAFRLNGTCIELEDTTAGDDREHTDKHDFEDNMLSGHTESKTWGW
;
A
#
# COMPACT_ATOMS: atom_id res chain seq x y z
N MET A 1 -7.65 7.82 31.55
CA MET A 1 -8.83 7.62 30.69
C MET A 1 -9.58 6.39 31.17
N PRO A 2 -10.89 6.49 31.47
CA PRO A 2 -11.77 5.35 31.73
C PRO A 2 -11.78 4.36 30.56
N VAL A 3 -11.88 3.06 30.86
CA VAL A 3 -11.75 1.96 29.89
C VAL A 3 -12.72 2.07 28.71
N LEU A 4 -13.95 2.51 28.96
CA LEU A 4 -14.98 2.69 27.93
C LEU A 4 -14.64 3.81 26.95
N GLN A 5 -14.13 4.94 27.46
CA GLN A 5 -13.69 6.06 26.60
C GLN A 5 -12.48 5.66 25.76
N ARG A 6 -11.59 4.82 26.29
CA ARG A 6 -10.43 4.31 25.57
C ARG A 6 -10.85 3.39 24.41
N ALA A 7 -11.76 2.45 24.66
CA ALA A 7 -12.32 1.57 23.63
C ALA A 7 -13.09 2.34 22.53
N MET A 8 -13.86 3.37 22.90
CA MET A 8 -14.56 4.20 21.92
C MET A 8 -13.60 5.04 21.05
N VAL A 9 -12.54 5.57 21.65
CA VAL A 9 -11.49 6.32 20.93
C VAL A 9 -10.68 5.38 20.04
N GLU A 10 -10.32 4.19 20.51
CA GLU A 10 -9.61 3.16 19.73
C GLU A 10 -10.46 2.69 18.55
N GLN A 11 -11.74 2.38 18.76
CA GLN A 11 -12.65 2.00 17.68
C GLN A 11 -12.87 3.15 16.68
N TYR A 12 -12.93 4.40 17.14
CA TYR A 12 -13.03 5.57 16.26
C TYR A 12 -11.74 5.80 15.46
N HIS A 13 -10.58 5.61 16.08
CA HIS A 13 -9.28 5.67 15.41
C HIS A 13 -9.17 4.56 14.36
N GLU A 14 -9.55 3.33 14.69
CA GLU A 14 -9.56 2.18 13.78
C GLU A 14 -10.52 2.41 12.58
N THR A 15 -11.59 3.18 12.78
CA THR A 15 -12.60 3.46 11.75
C THR A 15 -12.27 4.63 10.82
N ASN A 16 -11.49 5.63 11.29
CA ASN A 16 -11.26 6.89 10.57
C ASN A 16 -9.82 7.09 10.06
N LEU A 17 -8.99 6.05 10.10
CA LEU A 17 -7.67 6.10 9.45
C LEU A 17 -7.88 6.03 7.93
N GLU A 18 -7.47 7.09 7.24
CA GLU A 18 -7.39 7.08 5.79
C GLU A 18 -6.43 5.96 5.37
N ALA A 19 -6.95 5.01 4.60
CA ALA A 19 -6.15 3.93 4.04
C ALA A 19 -5.88 4.22 2.57
N THR A 20 -4.66 3.94 2.11
CA THR A 20 -4.27 4.17 0.73
C THR A 20 -3.85 2.88 0.08
N LEU A 21 -4.52 2.51 -1.01
CA LEU A 21 -4.00 1.52 -1.95
C LEU A 21 -3.31 2.25 -3.09
N THR A 22 -2.22 1.67 -3.58
CA THR A 22 -1.54 2.18 -4.77
C THR A 22 -1.65 1.18 -5.89
N ALA A 23 -1.49 1.66 -7.11
CA ALA A 23 -1.40 0.82 -8.28
C ALA A 23 -0.28 1.33 -9.15
N ASP A 24 0.53 0.40 -9.66
CA ASP A 24 1.54 0.72 -10.66
C ASP A 24 0.87 0.95 -12.02
N VAL A 25 1.23 2.07 -12.64
CA VAL A 25 0.66 2.54 -13.89
C VAL A 25 1.75 2.48 -14.94
N ASP A 26 1.56 1.59 -15.91
CA ASP A 26 2.41 1.51 -17.09
C ASP A 26 2.40 2.88 -17.84
N PRO A 27 3.56 3.42 -18.24
CA PRO A 27 3.68 4.65 -19.02
C PRO A 27 2.79 4.70 -20.28
N ARG A 28 2.41 3.55 -20.84
CA ARG A 28 1.46 3.40 -21.96
C ARG A 28 0.07 3.94 -21.64
N ALA A 29 -0.31 4.00 -20.36
CA ALA A 29 -1.56 4.63 -19.92
C ALA A 29 -1.58 6.15 -20.15
N ARG A 30 -0.43 6.78 -20.45
CA ARG A 30 -0.30 8.19 -20.83
C ARG A 30 -1.01 9.16 -19.87
N LEU A 31 -0.99 8.85 -18.58
CA LEU A 31 -1.52 9.74 -17.54
C LEU A 31 -0.63 10.98 -17.41
N ARG A 32 -1.24 12.09 -17.01
CA ARG A 32 -0.51 13.34 -16.73
C ARG A 32 -0.72 13.71 -15.27
N LYS A 33 0.34 14.20 -14.61
CA LYS A 33 0.28 14.70 -13.23
C LYS A 33 -0.78 15.79 -13.01
N SER A 34 -1.06 16.59 -14.03
CA SER A 34 -2.07 17.64 -14.00
C SER A 34 -3.52 17.14 -14.09
N MET A 35 -3.74 15.84 -14.30
CA MET A 35 -5.08 15.29 -14.36
C MET A 35 -5.76 15.42 -13.00
N THR A 36 -6.99 15.92 -13.05
CA THR A 36 -7.82 16.06 -11.85
C THR A 36 -8.39 14.72 -11.43
N HIS A 37 -8.79 14.62 -10.17
CA HIS A 37 -9.54 13.49 -9.63
C HIS A 37 -10.70 13.06 -10.54
N ASN A 38 -11.53 14.02 -10.97
CA ASN A 38 -12.70 13.75 -11.82
C ASN A 38 -12.32 13.19 -13.19
N THR A 39 -11.21 13.66 -13.76
CA THR A 39 -10.68 13.13 -15.03
C THR A 39 -10.25 11.68 -14.88
N LEU A 40 -9.51 11.36 -13.82
CA LEU A 40 -9.07 9.98 -13.53
C LEU A 40 -10.27 9.05 -13.30
N ILE A 41 -11.27 9.49 -12.54
CA ILE A 41 -12.53 8.77 -12.34
C ILE A 41 -13.24 8.50 -13.66
N GLY A 42 -13.42 9.53 -14.50
CA GLY A 42 -14.11 9.38 -15.78
C GLY A 42 -13.42 8.38 -16.72
N MET A 43 -12.08 8.36 -16.72
CA MET A 43 -11.30 7.39 -17.50
C MET A 43 -11.44 5.96 -16.97
N MET A 44 -11.45 5.76 -15.66
CA MET A 44 -11.68 4.42 -15.11
C MET A 44 -13.12 3.95 -15.32
N TYR A 45 -14.10 4.85 -15.19
CA TYR A 45 -15.49 4.54 -15.44
C TYR A 45 -15.73 4.10 -16.88
N SER A 46 -15.16 4.82 -17.86
CA SER A 46 -15.28 4.45 -19.27
C SER A 46 -14.55 3.15 -19.62
N ALA A 47 -13.41 2.88 -18.98
CA ALA A 47 -12.60 1.68 -19.26
C ALA A 47 -13.17 0.38 -18.64
N ASN A 48 -13.92 0.47 -17.54
CA ASN A 48 -14.47 -0.70 -16.81
C ASN A 48 -16.00 -0.81 -16.91
N GLY A 49 -16.68 0.15 -17.52
CA GLY A 49 -18.13 0.24 -17.60
C GLY A 49 -18.77 -0.45 -18.81
N ASP A 50 -18.04 -1.33 -19.51
CA ASP A 50 -18.52 -2.03 -20.70
C ASP A 50 -19.67 -3.00 -20.39
N THR A 51 -19.59 -3.69 -19.26
CA THR A 51 -20.59 -4.64 -18.78
C THR A 51 -21.43 -4.05 -17.64
N ALA A 52 -22.65 -4.57 -17.45
CA ALA A 52 -23.49 -4.16 -16.32
C ALA A 52 -22.82 -4.44 -14.95
N ARG A 53 -22.09 -5.56 -14.84
CA ARG A 53 -21.32 -5.90 -13.64
C ARG A 53 -20.14 -4.95 -13.44
N GLY A 54 -19.38 -4.67 -14.50
CA GLY A 54 -18.27 -3.72 -14.47
C GLY A 54 -18.71 -2.31 -14.06
N ARG A 55 -19.85 -1.83 -14.58
CA ARG A 55 -20.47 -0.57 -14.15
C ARG A 55 -20.80 -0.54 -12.66
N LEU A 56 -21.41 -1.60 -12.13
CA LEU A 56 -21.73 -1.68 -10.70
C LEU A 56 -20.45 -1.69 -9.84
N MET A 57 -19.45 -2.46 -10.25
CA MET A 57 -18.15 -2.55 -9.57
C MET A 57 -17.44 -1.20 -9.54
N ILE A 58 -17.33 -0.52 -10.69
CA ILE A 58 -16.64 0.77 -10.75
C ILE A 58 -17.44 1.88 -10.06
N SER A 59 -18.78 1.88 -10.17
CA SER A 59 -19.64 2.80 -9.41
C SER A 59 -19.41 2.65 -7.90
N ARG A 60 -19.37 1.40 -7.42
CA ARG A 60 -19.14 1.13 -6.00
C ARG A 60 -17.74 1.58 -5.55
N LEU A 61 -16.71 1.30 -6.34
CA LEU A 61 -15.36 1.79 -6.07
C LEU A 61 -15.33 3.32 -5.99
N MET A 62 -15.99 4.02 -6.92
CA MET A 62 -16.02 5.49 -6.93
C MET A 62 -16.81 6.08 -5.75
N GLU A 63 -17.81 5.39 -5.22
CA GLU A 63 -18.50 5.80 -3.99
C GLU A 63 -17.62 5.63 -2.75
N ASP A 64 -16.78 4.59 -2.72
CA ASP A 64 -15.94 4.23 -1.58
C ASP A 64 -14.59 5.00 -1.57
N VAL A 65 -14.08 5.41 -2.73
CA VAL A 65 -12.84 6.19 -2.88
C VAL A 65 -13.06 7.66 -2.54
N LYS A 66 -12.35 8.16 -1.53
CA LYS A 66 -12.34 9.57 -1.13
C LYS A 66 -11.53 10.44 -2.10
N ARG A 67 -10.37 9.94 -2.54
CA ARG A 67 -9.44 10.70 -3.37
C ARG A 67 -8.65 9.75 -4.26
N LEU A 68 -8.50 10.15 -5.51
CA LEU A 68 -7.70 9.47 -6.53
C LEU A 68 -6.66 10.45 -7.05
N LYS A 69 -5.38 10.08 -7.00
CA LYS A 69 -4.26 10.96 -7.39
C LYS A 69 -3.19 10.17 -8.11
N PHE A 70 -2.70 10.71 -9.22
CA PHE A 70 -1.51 10.22 -9.90
C PHE A 70 -0.29 11.07 -9.46
N ASP A 71 0.81 10.42 -9.10
CA ASP A 71 2.05 11.09 -8.68
C ASP A 71 2.75 11.84 -9.83
N GLY A 72 2.49 11.41 -11.06
CA GLY A 72 3.11 11.93 -12.29
C GLY A 72 4.18 11.03 -12.89
N ILE A 73 4.47 9.89 -12.27
CA ILE A 73 5.51 8.95 -12.69
C ILE A 73 4.88 7.61 -13.04
N HIS A 74 4.51 6.81 -12.04
CA HIS A 74 3.93 5.48 -12.23
C HIS A 74 2.95 5.10 -11.10
N THR A 75 2.73 5.93 -10.08
CA THR A 75 1.88 5.55 -8.94
C THR A 75 0.52 6.23 -8.99
N LEU A 76 -0.54 5.43 -9.01
CA LEU A 76 -1.91 5.89 -8.79
C LEU A 76 -2.36 5.55 -7.37
N SER A 77 -2.65 6.56 -6.55
CA SER A 77 -3.06 6.41 -5.16
C SER A 77 -4.58 6.54 -5.01
N PHE A 78 -5.18 5.53 -4.37
CA PHE A 78 -6.59 5.41 -4.02
C PHE A 78 -6.73 5.57 -2.51
N VAL A 79 -7.22 6.73 -2.08
CA VAL A 79 -7.45 7.03 -0.66
C VAL A 79 -8.88 6.67 -0.30
N PHE A 80 -9.05 5.82 0.69
CA PHE A 80 -10.32 5.39 1.26
C PHE A 80 -10.50 6.00 2.65
N ASN A 81 -11.74 6.21 3.07
CA ASN A 81 -12.03 6.70 4.43
C ASN A 81 -11.86 5.62 5.51
N SER A 82 -11.69 4.35 5.13
CA SER A 82 -11.57 3.23 6.07
C SER A 82 -10.67 2.13 5.51
N GLN A 83 -9.79 1.60 6.35
CA GLN A 83 -8.93 0.45 6.02
C GLN A 83 -9.72 -0.80 5.66
N ARG A 84 -10.83 -1.05 6.36
CA ARG A 84 -11.71 -2.19 6.06
C ARG A 84 -12.25 -2.13 4.64
N ILE A 85 -12.60 -0.94 4.16
CA ILE A 85 -13.09 -0.75 2.79
C ILE A 85 -11.94 -0.94 1.81
N ALA A 86 -10.76 -0.36 2.08
CA ALA A 86 -9.58 -0.54 1.24
C ALA A 86 -9.25 -2.02 1.04
N GLN A 87 -9.19 -2.83 2.10
CA GLN A 87 -8.89 -4.27 2.02
C GLN A 87 -9.81 -5.07 1.10
N LEU A 88 -11.07 -4.65 0.89
CA LEU A 88 -11.99 -5.31 -0.04
C LEU A 88 -11.55 -5.17 -1.51
N TYR A 89 -10.77 -4.13 -1.81
CA TYR A 89 -10.28 -3.81 -3.14
C TYR A 89 -8.80 -4.19 -3.34
N GLN A 90 -8.13 -4.71 -2.31
CA GLN A 90 -6.75 -5.18 -2.45
C GLN A 90 -6.71 -6.40 -3.38
N GLY A 91 -5.76 -6.40 -4.33
CA GLY A 91 -5.63 -7.41 -5.38
C GLY A 91 -6.66 -7.30 -6.50
N PHE A 92 -7.50 -6.25 -6.50
CA PHE A 92 -8.42 -6.03 -7.60
C PHE A 92 -7.72 -5.35 -8.76
N ALA A 93 -7.99 -5.84 -9.97
CA ALA A 93 -7.45 -5.30 -11.20
C ALA A 93 -8.49 -4.45 -11.93
N PHE A 94 -8.09 -3.26 -12.38
CA PHE A 94 -8.92 -2.34 -13.16
C PHE A 94 -8.25 -1.94 -14.46
N ARG A 95 -9.07 -1.63 -15.45
CA ARG A 95 -8.60 -1.08 -16.73
C ARG A 95 -8.43 0.42 -16.62
N LEU A 96 -7.34 0.94 -17.17
CA LEU A 96 -7.09 2.37 -17.26
C LEU A 96 -6.42 2.70 -18.60
N ASN A 97 -7.12 3.45 -19.46
CA ASN A 97 -6.60 3.92 -20.75
C ASN A 97 -5.86 2.84 -21.59
N GLY A 98 -6.39 1.61 -21.61
CA GLY A 98 -5.82 0.49 -22.36
C GLY A 98 -4.74 -0.33 -21.62
N THR A 99 -4.41 0.02 -20.37
CA THR A 99 -3.58 -0.80 -19.47
C THR A 99 -4.42 -1.42 -18.35
N CYS A 100 -3.83 -2.38 -17.64
CA CYS A 100 -4.41 -2.97 -16.43
C CYS A 100 -3.57 -2.52 -15.24
N ILE A 101 -4.24 -2.12 -14.17
CA ILE A 101 -3.62 -1.71 -12.91
C ILE A 101 -4.18 -2.59 -11.80
N GLU A 102 -3.34 -2.96 -10.83
CA GLU A 102 -3.74 -3.76 -9.67
C GLU A 102 -3.58 -2.94 -8.40
N LEU A 103 -4.56 -3.01 -7.51
CA LEU A 103 -4.54 -2.26 -6.26
C LEU A 103 -3.78 -3.05 -5.18
N GLU A 104 -2.66 -2.49 -4.75
CA GLU A 104 -1.76 -3.05 -3.74
C GLU A 104 -1.73 -2.18 -2.49
N ASP A 105 -1.53 -2.81 -1.33
CA ASP A 105 -1.29 -2.09 -0.08
C ASP A 105 0.20 -1.83 0.10
N THR A 106 0.68 -0.69 -0.37
CA THR A 106 2.07 -0.25 -0.18
C THR A 106 2.31 0.44 1.16
N THR A 107 1.28 0.67 1.99
CA THR A 107 1.50 1.24 3.33
C THR A 107 2.14 0.24 4.31
N ALA A 108 2.13 -1.05 3.96
CA ALA A 108 2.81 -2.12 4.71
C ALA A 108 4.29 -2.32 4.32
N GLY A 109 4.84 -1.45 3.46
CA GLY A 109 6.20 -1.59 2.89
C GLY A 109 7.31 -0.83 3.59
N ASP A 110 7.02 0.07 4.54
CA ASP A 110 8.06 0.90 5.20
C ASP A 110 8.57 0.30 6.53
N ASP A 111 8.01 -0.83 6.98
CA ASP A 111 8.39 -1.49 8.25
C ASP A 111 9.18 -2.81 8.05
N ARG A 112 9.60 -3.14 6.81
CA ARG A 112 10.31 -4.40 6.50
C ARG A 112 11.64 -4.21 5.80
N GLU A 113 12.49 -3.27 6.25
CA GLU A 113 13.93 -3.35 5.96
C GLU A 113 14.75 -2.47 6.92
N HIS A 114 15.10 -3.01 8.11
CA HIS A 114 16.47 -2.97 8.69
C HIS A 114 16.49 -3.72 10.04
N THR A 115 16.32 -5.04 10.01
CA THR A 115 16.86 -5.90 11.08
C THR A 115 17.90 -6.83 10.47
N ASP A 116 19.10 -6.71 11.05
CA ASP A 116 20.24 -7.61 11.01
C ASP A 116 21.07 -7.73 9.73
N LYS A 117 22.26 -7.13 9.82
CA LYS A 117 23.61 -7.76 9.82
C LYS A 117 24.61 -6.60 9.99
N HIS A 118 25.52 -6.52 10.97
CA HIS A 118 26.61 -7.47 11.18
C HIS A 118 27.46 -7.03 12.43
N ASP A 119 27.01 -7.30 13.67
CA ASP A 119 27.87 -7.20 14.88
C ASP A 119 28.79 -8.44 14.98
N PHE A 120 29.64 -8.65 13.96
CA PHE A 120 30.56 -9.80 13.89
C PHE A 120 32.04 -9.40 13.84
N GLU A 121 32.39 -8.24 14.41
CA GLU A 121 33.79 -7.81 14.54
C GLU A 121 34.04 -7.23 15.94
N ASP A 122 33.92 -8.03 17.00
CA ASP A 122 34.41 -7.58 18.32
C ASP A 122 34.84 -8.69 19.30
N ASN A 123 35.16 -9.90 18.83
CA ASN A 123 35.67 -10.97 19.72
C ASN A 123 36.91 -11.73 19.22
N MET A 124 37.78 -11.08 18.43
CA MET A 124 39.05 -11.68 17.98
C MET A 124 40.32 -11.00 18.51
N LEU A 125 40.24 -10.12 19.50
CA LEU A 125 41.43 -9.47 20.09
C LEU A 125 41.35 -9.36 21.62
N SER A 126 41.44 -10.51 22.28
CA SER A 126 41.93 -10.68 23.66
C SER A 126 42.11 -12.18 23.86
N GLY A 127 43.29 -12.81 23.81
CA GLY A 127 44.55 -12.39 24.42
C GLY A 127 44.72 -13.10 25.77
N HIS A 128 45.03 -14.41 25.79
CA HIS A 128 46.08 -14.95 26.68
C HIS A 128 46.40 -16.43 26.41
N THR A 129 47.70 -16.64 26.37
CA THR A 129 48.50 -17.87 26.45
C THR A 129 47.96 -18.97 27.37
N GLU A 130 48.00 -20.23 26.92
CA GLU A 130 48.71 -21.29 27.65
C GLU A 130 48.88 -22.59 26.84
N SER A 131 50.12 -23.06 26.82
CA SER A 131 50.61 -24.34 26.32
C SER A 131 50.05 -25.52 27.12
N LYS A 132 49.87 -26.70 26.47
CA LYS A 132 50.15 -28.07 26.98
C LYS A 132 49.59 -29.12 25.99
N THR A 133 50.46 -29.78 25.20
CA THR A 133 51.05 -31.13 25.39
C THR A 133 50.11 -32.32 25.10
N TRP A 134 50.62 -33.19 24.22
CA TRP A 134 50.12 -34.47 23.70
C TRP A 134 49.66 -35.50 24.74
N GLY A 135 48.74 -36.39 24.35
CA GLY A 135 48.40 -37.61 25.10
C GLY A 135 47.53 -38.61 24.34
N TRP A 136 48.20 -39.64 23.80
CA TRP A 136 47.77 -40.99 23.34
C TRP A 136 46.92 -41.12 22.08
#